data_AF-H2JC66-F1
#
_entry.id   AF-H2JC66-F1
#
_cell.length_a   1.000
_cell.length_b   1.000
_cell.length_c   1.000
_cell.angle_alpha   90.00
_cell.angle_beta   90.00
_cell.angle_gamma   90.00
#
_symmetry.space_group_name_H-M   'P 1'
#
loop_
_entity.id
_entity.type
_entity.pdbx_description
1 polymer ?
#
loop_
_entity_poly.entity_id
_entity_poly.type
_entity_poly.pdbx_seq_one_letter_code
_entity_poly.pdbx_strand_id
1 'polypeptide(L)' 'MILKIPPNVNMAEGSIIALTKDDIFIGYAEVIMSTNEALMLSVDKKAIKTFNELFGEQIPFTIDLF' A
#
# COMPACT_ATOMS: atom_id res chain seq x y z
N MET A 1 -9.00 0.47 -2.43
CA MET A 1 -8.88 0.33 -0.97
C MET A 1 -7.99 1.45 -0.50
N ILE A 2 -8.33 2.11 0.61
CA ILE A 2 -7.48 3.15 1.19
C ILE A 2 -6.69 2.52 2.33
N LEU A 3 -5.37 2.62 2.29
CA LEU A 3 -4.49 2.20 3.39
C LEU A 3 -3.96 3.43 4.11
N LYS A 4 -4.01 3.41 5.45
CA LYS A 4 -3.33 4.37 6.30
C LYS A 4 -2.07 3.71 6.85
N ILE A 5 -0.93 4.30 6.56
CA ILE A 5 0.39 3.80 6.97
C ILE A 5 1.16 4.92 7.71
N PRO A 6 2.23 4.58 8.45
CA PRO A 6 3.12 5.58 9.04
C PRO A 6 3.66 6.58 8.01
N PRO A 7 3.97 7.81 8.44
CA PRO A 7 4.46 8.84 7.54
C PRO A 7 5.85 8.48 7.00
N ASN A 8 6.12 8.83 5.75
CA ASN A 8 7.43 8.71 5.11
C ASN A 8 7.72 10.02 4.38
N VAL A 9 8.73 10.73 4.87
CA VAL A 9 9.13 12.06 4.39
C VAL A 9 9.59 12.07 2.93
N ASN A 10 9.92 10.90 2.37
CA ASN A 10 10.35 10.78 0.98
C ASN A 10 9.18 10.55 0.00
N MET A 11 7.95 10.44 0.49
CA MET A 11 6.78 10.13 -0.33
C MET A 11 5.90 11.37 -0.50
N ALA A 12 5.85 11.87 -1.73
CA ALA A 12 5.02 13.01 -2.12
C ALA A 12 3.65 12.55 -2.63
N GLU A 13 2.64 13.41 -2.49
CA GLU A 13 1.33 13.20 -3.10
C GLU A 13 1.43 13.05 -4.63
N GLY A 14 0.63 12.14 -5.20
CA GLY A 14 0.68 11.74 -6.60
C GLY A 14 1.79 10.74 -6.94
N SER A 15 2.65 10.37 -5.98
CA SER A 15 3.67 9.34 -6.21
C SER A 15 3.03 7.96 -6.34
N ILE A 16 3.57 7.15 -7.25
CA ILE A 16 3.18 5.75 -7.40
C ILE A 16 4.23 4.90 -6.69
N ILE A 17 3.77 4.03 -5.80
CA ILE A 17 4.60 3.12 -4.99
C ILE A 17 4.32 1.70 -5.45
N ALA A 18 5.38 0.91 -5.63
CA ALA A 18 5.26 -0.52 -5.86
C ALA A 18 4.99 -1.23 -4.52
N LEU A 19 3.93 -2.03 -4.49
CA LEU A 19 3.61 -2.89 -3.36
C LEU A 19 4.22 -4.27 -3.59
N THR A 20 4.95 -4.74 -2.58
CA THR A 20 5.54 -6.08 -2.58
C THR A 20 5.13 -6.84 -1.32
N LYS A 21 5.11 -8.16 -1.42
CA LYS A 21 4.95 -9.09 -0.30
C LYS A 21 6.00 -10.18 -0.46
N ASP A 22 6.85 -10.38 0.54
CA ASP A 22 7.93 -11.38 0.51
C ASP A 22 8.78 -11.26 -0.78
N ASP A 23 9.18 -10.03 -1.13
CA ASP A 23 9.89 -9.66 -2.37
C ASP A 23 9.13 -9.92 -3.69
N ILE A 24 7.86 -10.32 -3.63
CA ILE A 24 7.00 -10.53 -4.81
C ILE A 24 6.15 -9.29 -5.06
N PHE A 25 6.22 -8.75 -6.27
CA PHE A 25 5.37 -7.63 -6.71
C PHE A 25 3.88 -8.02 -6.76
N ILE A 26 3.05 -7.26 -6.04
CA ILE A 26 1.59 -7.52 -5.96
C ILE A 26 0.74 -6.41 -6.60
N GLY A 27 1.31 -5.22 -6.85
CA GLY A 27 0.63 -4.14 -7.58
C GLY A 27 1.16 -2.78 -7.19
N TYR A 28 0.41 -1.73 -7.51
CA TYR A 28 0.77 -0.35 -7.20
C TYR A 28 -0.21 0.30 -6.21
N ALA A 29 0.28 1.34 -5.54
CA ALA A 29 -0.55 2.29 -4.82
C ALA A 29 -0.15 3.73 -5.16
N GLU A 30 -1.13 4.62 -5.22
CA GLU A 30 -0.92 6.05 -5.36
C GLU A 30 -0.98 6.73 -3.99
N VAL A 31 -0.02 7.60 -3.70
CA VAL A 31 -0.07 8.47 -2.52
C VAL A 31 -1.10 9.55 -2.77
N ILE A 32 -2.25 9.46 -2.11
CA ILE A 32 -3.32 10.45 -2.23
C ILE A 32 -3.24 11.54 -1.16
N MET A 33 -2.51 11.30 -0.06
CA MET A 33 -2.27 12.27 0.99
C MET A 33 -0.97 11.95 1.73
N SER A 34 -0.13 12.96 1.93
CA SER A 34 1.11 12.85 2.72
C SER A 34 1.11 13.89 3.82
N THR A 35 1.03 13.44 5.07
CA THR A 35 1.08 14.30 6.26
C THR A 35 2.19 13.84 7.20
N ASN A 36 2.57 14.70 8.15
CA ASN A 36 3.54 14.34 9.19
C ASN A 36 3.04 13.25 10.15
N GLU A 37 1.75 12.90 10.11
CA GLU A 37 1.14 11.90 10.98
C GLU A 37 0.88 10.57 10.27
N ALA A 38 0.61 10.61 8.97
CA ALA A 38 0.29 9.43 8.17
C ALA A 38 0.40 9.69 6.67
N LEU A 39 0.63 8.60 5.93
CA LEU A 39 0.44 8.51 4.50
C LEU A 39 -0.87 7.76 4.21
N MET A 40 -1.66 8.30 3.29
CA MET A 40 -2.83 7.62 2.74
C MET A 40 -2.54 7.15 1.33
N LEU A 41 -2.76 5.85 1.11
CA LEU A 41 -2.49 5.19 -0.16
C LEU A 41 -3.79 4.68 -0.78
N SER A 42 -4.00 4.98 -2.06
CA SER A 42 -5.04 4.39 -2.89
C SER A 42 -4.46 3.21 -3.65
N VAL A 43 -4.85 2.00 -3.25
CA VAL A 43 -4.35 0.74 -3.84
C VAL A 43 -5.11 0.42 -5.13
N ASP A 44 -4.38 0.00 -6.17
CA ASP A 44 -4.95 -0.37 -7.46
C ASP A 44 -5.86 -1.63 -7.38
N LYS A 45 -6.70 -1.84 -8.39
CA LYS A 45 -7.64 -2.99 -8.42
C LYS A 45 -6.96 -4.36 -8.42
N LYS A 46 -5.72 -4.46 -8.90
CA LYS A 46 -4.97 -5.71 -9.01
C LYS A 46 -4.45 -6.12 -7.63
N ALA A 47 -3.82 -5.19 -6.92
CA ALA A 47 -3.39 -5.37 -5.53
C ALA A 47 -4.59 -5.56 -4.59
N ILE A 48 -5.73 -4.87 -4.82
CA ILE A 48 -6.97 -5.09 -4.04
C ILE A 48 -7.40 -6.56 -4.06
N LYS A 49 -7.27 -7.25 -5.20
CA LYS A 49 -7.64 -8.68 -5.28
C LYS A 49 -6.78 -9.51 -4.34
N THR A 50 -5.46 -9.31 -4.39
CA THR A 50 -4.50 -9.97 -3.50
C THR A 50 -4.73 -9.60 -2.03
N PHE A 51 -5.03 -8.33 -1.72
CA PHE A 51 -5.43 -7.92 -0.38
C PHE A 51 -6.71 -8.63 0.08
N ASN A 52 -7.74 -8.68 -0.76
CA ASN A 52 -9.00 -9.33 -0.40
C ASN A 52 -8.84 -10.84 -0.18
N GLU A 53 -7.97 -11.51 -0.94
CA GLU A 53 -7.61 -12.91 -0.70
C GLU A 53 -6.92 -13.06 0.67
N LEU A 54 -5.96 -12.18 0.99
CA LEU A 54 -5.26 -12.19 2.28
C LEU A 54 -6.17 -11.87 3.47
N PHE A 55 -7.01 -10.83 3.36
CA PHE A 55 -7.95 -10.41 4.40
C PHE A 55 -9.13 -11.38 4.54
N GLY A 56 -9.61 -11.96 3.45
CA GLY A 56 -10.66 -12.97 3.45
C GLY A 56 -10.23 -14.28 4.11
N GLU A 57 -8.96 -14.64 3.96
CA GLU A 57 -8.38 -15.84 4.59
C GLU A 57 -7.77 -15.57 5.97
N GLN A 58 -7.85 -14.34 6.49
CA GLN A 58 -7.19 -13.89 7.74
C GLN A 58 -5.68 -14.19 7.78
N ILE A 59 -5.03 -14.20 6.61
CA ILE A 59 -3.58 -14.47 6.51
C ILE A 59 -2.82 -13.23 6.97
N PRO A 60 -1.96 -13.33 8.00
CA PRO A 60 -1.07 -12.24 8.38
C PRO A 60 -0.18 -11.88 7.19
N PHE A 61 -0.10 -10.59 6.86
CA PHE A 61 0.78 -10.10 5.81
C PHE A 61 1.53 -8.86 6.28
N THR A 62 2.74 -8.69 5.77
CA THR A 62 3.55 -7.48 5.89
C THR A 62 3.53 -6.77 4.54
N ILE A 63 3.38 -5.45 4.54
CA ILE A 63 3.51 -4.63 3.32
C ILE A 63 4.84 -3.88 3.43
N ASP A 64 5.75 -4.18 2.51
CA ASP A 64 6.99 -3.43 2.36
C ASP A 64 6.81 -2.36 1.27
N LEU A 65 7.20 -1.14 1.61
CA LEU A 65 7.07 0.06 0.77
C LEU A 65 8.46 0.52 0.35
N PHE A 66 8.78 0.42 -0.93
CA PHE A 66 10.08 0.81 -1.51
C PHE A 66 9.97 2.10 -2.33
#